data_AF-A0A6B2UWT7-F1
#
_entry.id   AF-A0A6B2UWT7-F1
#
_cell.length_a   1.000
_cell.length_b   1.000
_cell.length_c   1.000
_cell.angle_alpha   90.00
_cell.angle_beta   90.00
_cell.angle_gamma   90.00
#
_symmetry.space_group_name_H-M   'P 1'
#
loop_
_entity.id
_entity.type
_entity.pdbx_description
1 polymer ?
#
loop_
_entity_poly.entity_id
_entity_poly.type
_entity_poly.pdbx_seq_one_letter_code
_entity_poly.pdbx_strand_id
1 'polypeptide(L)'
;MKIRTVLGVGVAASVTLPVLLLAGAPAFAEGGSVAQAQKQPGVAELRKAAEAAQAVYDEAVGTEKSAREALEVVLADSNPLAVAAADAVSAAKEADAAKASADQAVVDAQAAVDALPETATDEERDAAGSKLADAKSAAATAAEAK
;
A
#
# COMPACT_ATOMS: atom_id res chain seq x y z
N MET A 1 -23.49 2.54 5.32
CA MET A 1 -22.79 1.24 5.14
C MET A 1 -23.50 0.43 4.07
N LYS A 2 -22.81 0.17 2.93
CA LYS A 2 -23.06 -0.93 1.98
C LYS A 2 -22.08 -0.79 0.81
N ILE A 3 -20.86 -1.29 0.98
CA ILE A 3 -19.93 -1.50 -0.13
C ILE A 3 -20.14 -2.95 -0.56
N ARG A 4 -20.63 -3.15 -1.77
CA ARG A 4 -20.83 -4.48 -2.36
C ARG A 4 -19.46 -4.99 -2.80
N THR A 5 -18.87 -5.84 -1.97
CA THR A 5 -17.71 -6.67 -2.32
C THR A 5 -18.08 -7.59 -3.48
N VAL A 6 -17.64 -7.26 -4.70
CA VAL A 6 -17.65 -8.21 -5.81
C VAL A 6 -16.32 -8.94 -5.76
N LEU A 7 -16.44 -10.18 -5.30
CA LEU A 7 -15.42 -11.21 -5.22
C LEU A 7 -14.81 -11.46 -6.62
N GLY A 8 -13.48 -11.52 -6.69
CA GLY A 8 -12.75 -11.86 -7.90
C GLY A 8 -13.12 -13.24 -8.43
N VAL A 9 -13.51 -13.30 -9.70
CA VAL A 9 -13.58 -14.54 -10.47
C VAL A 9 -12.20 -14.74 -11.08
N GLY A 10 -11.37 -15.54 -10.40
CA GLY A 10 -10.14 -16.07 -10.97
C GLY A 10 -10.51 -17.09 -12.05
N VAL A 11 -10.29 -16.74 -13.32
CA VAL A 11 -10.34 -17.72 -14.41
C VAL A 11 -9.06 -18.55 -14.31
N ALA A 12 -9.15 -19.66 -13.57
CA ALA A 12 -8.19 -20.74 -13.69
C ALA A 12 -8.39 -21.37 -15.07
N ALA A 13 -7.66 -20.88 -16.07
CA ALA A 13 -7.48 -21.60 -17.32
C ALA A 13 -6.63 -22.84 -17.01
N SER A 14 -7.30 -23.93 -16.62
CA SER A 14 -6.71 -25.26 -16.58
C SER A 14 -6.34 -25.65 -18.01
N VAL A 15 -5.13 -25.30 -18.43
CA VAL A 15 -4.53 -25.86 -19.64
C VAL A 15 -4.17 -27.30 -19.30
N THR A 16 -5.14 -28.19 -19.46
CA THR A 16 -4.94 -29.63 -19.49
C THR A 16 -4.15 -29.95 -20.76
N LEU A 17 -2.84 -29.73 -20.74
CA LEU A 17 -1.91 -30.33 -21.69
C LEU A 17 -1.87 -31.82 -21.36
N PRO A 18 -2.32 -32.73 -22.24
CA PRO A 18 -2.04 -34.15 -22.05
C PRO A 18 -0.54 -34.37 -22.31
N VAL A 19 0.27 -34.22 -21.26
CA VAL A 19 1.62 -34.78 -21.16
C VAL A 19 1.48 -36.27 -20.86
N LEU A 20 0.89 -37.00 -21.80
CA LEU A 20 0.79 -38.46 -21.78
C LEU A 20 1.07 -38.96 -23.19
N LEU A 21 2.35 -39.09 -23.55
CA LEU A 21 2.89 -40.08 -24.50
C LEU A 21 4.42 -39.92 -24.66
N LEU A 22 5.16 -39.84 -23.55
CA LEU A 22 6.63 -39.97 -23.56
C LEU A 22 7.11 -40.99 -22.52
N ALA A 23 6.46 -42.16 -22.50
CA ALA A 23 6.89 -43.32 -21.71
C ALA A 23 6.55 -44.60 -22.48
N GLY A 24 7.18 -44.76 -23.65
CA GLY A 24 7.27 -46.03 -24.37
C GLY A 24 8.73 -46.35 -24.60
N ALA A 25 9.30 -47.25 -23.79
CA ALA A 25 10.59 -47.85 -24.05
C ALA A 25 10.56 -48.62 -25.39
N PRO A 26 11.68 -48.76 -26.12
CA PRO A 26 11.69 -49.41 -27.43
C PRO A 26 11.66 -50.92 -27.25
N ALA A 27 10.50 -51.54 -27.42
CA ALA A 27 10.42 -52.95 -27.75
C ALA A 27 10.70 -53.09 -29.25
N PHE A 28 11.95 -53.39 -29.61
CA PHE A 28 12.31 -53.84 -30.95
C PHE A 28 11.61 -55.17 -31.23
N ALA A 29 10.52 -55.12 -32.00
CA ALA A 29 9.91 -56.26 -32.64
C ALA A 29 9.78 -55.94 -34.13
N GLU A 30 10.39 -56.79 -34.94
CA GLU A 30 10.37 -56.81 -36.40
C GLU A 30 8.99 -56.58 -37.01
N GLY A 31 8.96 -55.82 -38.11
CA GLY A 31 7.91 -55.92 -39.12
C GLY A 31 7.08 -54.66 -39.32
N GLY A 32 7.46 -53.85 -40.31
CA GLY A 32 6.59 -52.87 -40.94
C GLY A 32 6.97 -51.42 -40.61
N SER A 33 7.43 -50.69 -41.63
CA SER A 33 7.58 -49.25 -41.56
C SER A 33 6.21 -48.58 -41.41
N VAL A 34 5.73 -48.45 -40.18
CA VAL A 34 4.81 -47.35 -39.85
C VAL A 34 5.69 -46.22 -39.37
N ALA A 35 6.20 -45.46 -40.35
CA ALA A 35 6.49 -44.06 -40.10
C ALA A 35 5.29 -43.52 -39.31
N GLN A 36 5.50 -43.16 -38.04
CA GLN A 36 4.54 -42.32 -37.34
C GLN A 36 4.44 -41.09 -38.22
N ALA A 37 3.38 -41.03 -39.03
CA ALA A 37 2.95 -39.83 -39.69
C ALA A 37 2.53 -38.90 -38.56
N GLN A 38 3.52 -38.29 -37.89
CA GLN A 38 3.35 -37.03 -37.21
C GLN A 38 2.82 -36.13 -38.31
N LYS A 39 1.51 -35.92 -38.30
CA LYS A 39 0.81 -35.04 -39.23
C LYS A 39 1.34 -33.65 -38.90
N GLN A 40 2.49 -33.31 -39.47
CA GLN A 40 3.11 -32.00 -39.27
C GLN A 40 2.08 -30.99 -39.76
N PRO A 41 1.70 -30.02 -38.91
CA PRO A 41 0.71 -29.04 -39.31
C PRO A 41 1.19 -28.36 -40.58
N GLY A 42 0.29 -28.22 -41.54
CA GLY A 42 0.61 -27.52 -42.78
C GLY A 42 1.03 -26.08 -42.48
N VAL A 43 1.84 -25.48 -43.34
CA VAL A 43 2.29 -24.07 -43.19
C VAL A 43 1.10 -23.12 -42.98
N ALA A 44 -0.06 -23.40 -43.59
CA ALA A 44 -1.29 -22.64 -43.40
C ALA A 44 -1.88 -22.74 -41.98
N GLU A 45 -1.81 -23.92 -41.35
CA GLU A 45 -2.30 -24.13 -39.98
C GLU A 45 -1.38 -23.45 -38.96
N LEU A 46 -0.06 -23.52 -39.19
CA LEU A 46 0.94 -22.79 -38.39
C LEU A 46 0.73 -21.28 -38.48
N ARG A 47 0.47 -20.76 -39.69
CA ARG A 47 0.18 -19.33 -39.88
C ARG A 47 -1.07 -18.89 -39.14
N LYS A 48 -2.16 -19.65 -39.24
CA LYS A 48 -3.40 -19.35 -38.50
C LYS A 48 -3.19 -19.37 -36.98
N ALA A 49 -2.41 -20.33 -36.48
CA ALA A 49 -2.06 -20.39 -35.07
C ALA A 49 -1.21 -19.19 -34.63
N ALA A 50 -0.26 -18.75 -35.45
CA ALA A 50 0.55 -17.56 -35.18
C ALA A 50 -0.29 -16.28 -35.17
N GLU A 51 -1.19 -16.10 -36.14
CA GLU A 51 -2.10 -14.95 -36.21
C GLU A 51 -3.04 -14.91 -34.98
N ALA A 52 -3.56 -16.07 -34.56
CA ALA A 52 -4.38 -16.18 -33.35
C ALA A 52 -3.57 -15.87 -32.07
N ALA A 53 -2.34 -16.38 -31.96
CA ALA A 53 -1.47 -16.09 -30.83
C ALA A 53 -1.08 -14.61 -30.77
N GLN A 54 -0.80 -13.99 -31.92
CA GLN A 54 -0.51 -12.56 -32.01
C GLN A 54 -1.70 -11.71 -31.56
N ALA A 55 -2.92 -12.05 -32.00
CA ALA A 55 -4.12 -11.31 -31.58
C ALA A 55 -4.31 -11.34 -30.05
N VAL A 56 -4.13 -12.51 -29.42
CA VAL A 56 -4.21 -12.64 -27.95
C VAL A 56 -3.08 -11.87 -27.26
N TYR A 57 -1.88 -11.89 -27.81
CA TYR A 57 -0.75 -11.14 -27.28
C TYR A 57 -0.98 -9.62 -27.35
N ASP A 58 -1.43 -9.12 -28.50
CA ASP A 58 -1.69 -7.70 -28.70
C ASP A 58 -2.82 -7.20 -27.77
N GLU A 59 -3.85 -8.01 -27.54
CA GLU A 59 -4.91 -7.74 -26.55
C GLU A 59 -4.35 -7.71 -25.12
N ALA A 60 -3.50 -8.66 -24.77
CA ALA A 60 -2.87 -8.73 -23.44
C ALA A 60 -1.96 -7.52 -23.19
N VAL A 61 -1.15 -7.11 -24.16
CA VAL A 61 -0.29 -5.92 -24.08
C VAL A 61 -1.12 -4.64 -23.98
N GLY A 62 -2.22 -4.54 -24.73
CA GLY A 62 -3.16 -3.43 -24.62
C GLY A 62 -3.74 -3.32 -23.20
N THR A 63 -4.15 -4.46 -22.63
CA THR A 63 -4.69 -4.54 -21.27
C THR A 63 -3.64 -4.18 -20.22
N GLU A 64 -2.42 -4.69 -20.35
CA GLU A 64 -1.30 -4.36 -19.47
C GLU A 64 -1.03 -2.85 -19.48
N LYS A 65 -0.95 -2.25 -20.68
CA LYS A 65 -0.71 -0.82 -20.83
C LYS A 65 -1.78 0.01 -20.11
N SER A 66 -3.06 -0.27 -20.34
CA SER A 66 -4.15 0.44 -19.65
C SER A 66 -4.13 0.22 -18.14
N ALA A 67 -3.77 -0.98 -17.67
CA ALA A 67 -3.63 -1.25 -16.25
C ALA A 67 -2.47 -0.46 -15.62
N ARG A 68 -1.34 -0.31 -16.32
CA ARG A 68 -0.20 0.50 -15.87
C ARG A 68 -0.55 1.98 -15.81
N GLU A 69 -1.20 2.53 -16.84
CA GLU A 69 -1.64 3.92 -16.85
C GLU A 69 -2.61 4.21 -15.69
N ALA A 70 -3.54 3.30 -15.41
CA ALA A 70 -4.43 3.42 -14.25
C ALA A 70 -3.67 3.38 -12.92
N LEU A 71 -2.65 2.49 -12.81
CA LEU A 71 -1.82 2.40 -11.61
C LEU A 71 -0.98 3.67 -11.39
N GLU A 72 -0.41 4.25 -12.44
CA GLU A 72 0.35 5.50 -12.37
C GLU A 72 -0.50 6.64 -11.81
N VAL A 73 -1.77 6.76 -12.23
CA VAL A 73 -2.70 7.76 -11.69
C VAL A 73 -3.00 7.52 -10.20
N VAL A 74 -3.12 6.26 -9.78
CA VAL A 74 -3.37 5.92 -8.37
C VAL A 74 -2.16 6.15 -7.49
N LEU A 75 -0.96 5.87 -8.01
CA LEU A 75 0.31 6.00 -7.28
C LEU A 75 0.92 7.40 -7.36
N ALA A 76 0.39 8.30 -8.18
CA ALA A 76 0.86 9.66 -8.25
C ALA A 76 0.73 10.35 -6.88
N ASP A 77 1.74 11.13 -6.49
CA ASP A 77 1.70 11.90 -5.23
C ASP A 77 0.57 12.94 -5.21
N SER A 78 0.12 13.35 -6.41
CA SER A 78 -1.06 14.22 -6.58
C SER A 78 -2.39 13.49 -6.41
N ASN A 79 -2.37 12.16 -6.22
CA ASN A 79 -3.57 11.40 -5.90
C ASN A 79 -4.17 11.96 -4.60
N PRO A 80 -5.48 12.24 -4.54
CA PRO A 80 -6.11 12.85 -3.37
C PRO A 80 -5.86 12.09 -2.06
N LEU A 81 -5.68 10.76 -2.11
CA LEU A 81 -5.36 9.97 -0.93
C LEU A 81 -3.92 10.18 -0.45
N ALA A 82 -2.97 10.29 -1.38
CA ALA A 82 -1.57 10.59 -1.07
C ALA A 82 -1.43 12.00 -0.45
N VAL A 83 -2.11 12.98 -1.03
CA VAL A 83 -2.18 14.36 -0.49
C VAL A 83 -2.80 14.35 0.90
N ALA A 84 -3.98 13.74 1.08
CA ALA A 84 -4.65 13.68 2.38
C ALA A 84 -3.80 12.95 3.45
N ALA A 85 -3.07 11.91 3.06
CA ALA A 85 -2.14 11.22 3.97
C ALA A 85 -0.96 12.12 4.37
N ALA A 86 -0.38 12.87 3.42
CA ALA A 86 0.69 13.82 3.70
C ALA A 86 0.23 14.96 4.64
N ASP A 87 -0.98 15.49 4.41
CA ASP A 87 -1.58 16.51 5.26
C ASP A 87 -1.83 15.98 6.68
N ALA A 88 -2.39 14.77 6.80
CA ALA A 88 -2.63 14.14 8.10
C ALA A 88 -1.32 13.87 8.87
N VAL A 89 -0.26 13.43 8.19
CA VAL A 89 1.07 13.25 8.81
C VAL A 89 1.64 14.58 9.28
N SER A 90 1.45 15.65 8.51
CA SER A 90 1.93 16.99 8.87
C SER A 90 1.17 17.53 10.10
N ALA A 91 -0.16 17.42 10.10
CA ALA A 91 -1.00 17.80 11.23
C ALA A 91 -0.65 17.00 12.50
N ALA A 92 -0.40 15.69 12.39
CA ALA A 92 0.01 14.87 13.52
C ALA A 92 1.36 15.32 14.10
N LYS A 93 2.33 15.66 13.25
CA LYS A 93 3.63 16.19 13.70
C LYS A 93 3.49 17.53 14.40
N GLU A 94 2.64 18.42 13.89
CA GLU A 94 2.35 19.70 14.52
C GLU A 94 1.67 19.53 15.88
N ALA A 95 0.70 18.63 16.00
CA ALA A 95 0.06 18.29 17.27
C ALA A 95 1.06 17.69 18.28
N ASP A 96 1.94 16.78 17.84
CA ASP A 96 3.00 16.23 18.69
C ASP A 96 3.97 17.32 19.19
N ALA A 97 4.38 18.24 18.31
CA ALA A 97 5.25 19.35 18.68
C ALA A 97 4.55 20.32 19.65
N ALA A 98 3.28 20.63 19.43
CA ALA A 98 2.48 21.46 20.32
C ALA A 98 2.35 20.83 21.71
N LYS A 99 2.09 19.52 21.77
CA LYS A 99 2.04 18.78 23.03
C LYS A 99 3.38 18.81 23.77
N ALA A 100 4.48 18.52 23.07
CA ALA A 100 5.81 18.55 23.68
C ALA A 100 6.14 19.94 24.26
N SER A 101 5.80 21.01 23.53
CA SER A 101 5.98 22.39 23.99
C SER A 101 5.14 22.70 25.24
N ALA A 102 3.87 22.29 25.25
CA ALA A 102 2.98 22.52 26.38
C ALA A 102 3.40 21.71 27.62
N ASP A 103 3.81 20.46 27.45
CA ASP A 103 4.34 19.63 28.53
C ASP A 103 5.63 20.25 29.11
N GLN A 104 6.52 20.79 28.27
CA GLN A 104 7.71 21.51 28.74
C GLN A 104 7.36 22.79 29.51
N ALA A 105 6.37 23.55 29.05
CA ALA A 105 5.91 24.75 29.76
C ALA A 105 5.39 24.43 31.18
N VAL A 106 4.77 23.27 31.39
CA VAL A 106 4.37 22.80 32.73
C VAL A 106 5.58 22.54 33.60
N VAL A 107 6.61 21.87 33.06
CA VAL A 107 7.86 21.60 33.77
C VAL A 107 8.54 22.91 34.16
N ASP A 108 8.67 23.85 33.24
CA ASP A 108 9.31 25.14 33.48
C ASP A 108 8.54 25.99 34.49
N ALA A 109 7.21 26.02 34.40
CA ALA A 109 6.37 26.73 35.36
C ALA A 109 6.45 26.11 36.76
N GLN A 110 6.51 24.77 36.87
CA GLN A 110 6.70 24.10 38.15
C GLN A 110 8.08 24.42 38.74
N ALA A 111 9.13 24.39 37.92
CA ALA A 111 10.48 24.77 38.35
C ALA A 111 10.53 26.22 38.85
N ALA A 112 9.80 27.14 38.20
CA ALA A 112 9.69 28.52 38.66
C ALA A 112 8.99 28.65 40.01
N VAL A 113 7.93 27.86 40.26
CA VAL A 113 7.28 27.78 41.58
C VAL A 113 8.24 27.24 42.62
N ASP A 114 8.96 26.15 42.32
CA ASP A 114 9.89 25.50 43.24
C ASP A 114 11.12 26.37 43.57
N ALA A 115 11.49 27.28 42.67
CA ALA A 115 12.61 28.20 42.83
C ALA A 115 12.27 29.47 43.65
N LEU A 116 11.00 29.68 44.02
CA LEU A 116 10.62 30.83 44.83
C LEU A 116 11.27 30.76 46.23
N PRO A 117 11.92 31.84 46.70
CA PRO A 117 12.45 31.87 48.06
C PRO A 117 11.32 31.92 49.08
N GLU A 118 11.58 31.51 50.32
CA GLU A 118 10.59 31.61 51.41
C GLU A 118 10.10 33.05 51.63
N THR A 119 10.96 34.03 51.33
CA THR A 119 10.68 35.48 51.40
C THR A 119 9.91 36.02 50.20
N ALA A 120 9.55 35.18 49.21
CA ALA A 120 8.72 35.60 48.08
C ALA A 120 7.41 36.21 48.58
N THR A 121 6.94 37.28 47.96
CA THR A 121 5.67 37.90 48.36
C THR A 121 4.49 37.03 47.95
N ASP A 122 3.32 37.27 48.55
CA ASP A 122 2.11 36.54 48.19
C ASP A 122 1.78 36.76 46.70
N GLU A 123 1.98 37.97 46.18
CA GLU A 123 1.79 38.27 44.76
C GLU A 123 2.73 37.48 43.84
N GLU A 124 3.99 37.26 44.23
CA GLU A 124 4.94 36.46 43.45
C GLU A 124 4.53 34.98 43.43
N ARG A 125 4.07 34.45 44.57
CA ARG A 125 3.57 33.07 44.66
C ARG A 125 2.29 32.87 43.85
N ASP A 126 1.35 33.81 43.93
CA ASP A 126 0.09 33.77 43.17
C ASP A 126 0.33 33.88 41.66
N ALA A 127 1.26 34.75 41.23
CA ALA A 127 1.64 34.87 39.83
C ALA A 127 2.28 33.59 39.29
N ALA A 128 3.17 32.95 40.05
CA ALA A 128 3.78 31.67 39.65
C ALA A 128 2.77 30.53 39.63
N GLY A 129 1.88 30.45 40.63
CA GLY A 129 0.79 29.48 40.69
C GLY A 129 -0.19 29.62 39.52
N SER A 130 -0.53 30.85 39.14
CA SER A 130 -1.38 31.13 37.98
C SER A 130 -0.73 30.67 36.67
N LYS A 131 0.56 30.98 36.47
CA LYS A 131 1.31 30.51 35.28
C LYS A 131 1.35 28.98 35.19
N LEU A 132 1.52 28.29 36.32
CA LEU A 132 1.49 26.83 36.37
C LEU A 132 0.10 26.27 36.03
N ALA A 133 -0.96 26.90 36.52
CA ALA A 133 -2.33 26.50 36.19
C ALA A 133 -2.63 26.68 34.69
N ASP A 134 -2.23 27.82 34.11
CA ASP A 134 -2.37 28.10 32.69
C ASP A 134 -1.58 27.10 31.84
N ALA A 135 -0.33 26.80 32.21
CA ALA A 135 0.48 25.81 31.52
C ALA A 135 -0.15 24.42 31.55
N LYS A 136 -0.71 24.00 32.70
CA LYS A 136 -1.42 22.71 32.82
C LYS A 136 -2.67 22.65 31.96
N SER A 137 -3.43 23.75 31.89
CA SER A 137 -4.61 23.86 31.04
C SER A 137 -4.25 23.77 29.55
N ALA A 138 -3.17 24.45 29.13
CA ALA A 138 -2.65 24.38 27.78
C ALA A 138 -2.17 22.96 27.43
N ALA A 139 -1.46 22.29 28.35
CA ALA A 139 -1.01 20.91 28.17
C ALA A 139 -2.17 19.91 28.05
N ALA A 140 -3.23 20.10 28.83
CA ALA A 140 -4.46 19.30 28.70
C ALA A 140 -5.13 19.50 27.34
N THR A 141 -5.28 20.76 26.90
CA THR A 141 -5.85 21.10 25.59
C THR A 141 -5.02 20.50 24.45
N ALA A 142 -3.69 20.58 24.53
CA ALA A 142 -2.79 19.99 23.54
C ALA A 142 -2.85 18.45 23.54
N ALA A 143 -3.14 17.82 24.68
CA ALA A 143 -3.31 16.37 24.76
C ALA A 143 -4.62 15.88 24.13
N GLU A 144 -5.68 16.67 24.17
CA GLU A 144 -6.97 16.35 23.51
C GLU A 144 -6.92 16.55 21.99
N ALA A 145 -6.01 17.40 21.51
CA ALA A 145 -5.82 17.69 20.09
C ALA A 145 -4.96 16.65 19.34
N LYS A 146 -4.40 15.67 20.07
CA LYS A 146 -3.56 14.60 19.53
C LYS A 146 -4.38 13.34 19.23
#